data_AF-A0A4Q4HXI7-F1
#
_entry.id   AF-A0A4Q4HXI7-F1
#
_cell.length_a   1.000
_cell.length_b   1.000
_cell.length_c   1.000
_cell.angle_alpha   90.00
_cell.angle_beta   90.00
_cell.angle_gamma   90.00
#
_symmetry.space_group_name_H-M   'P 1'
#
loop_
_entity.id
_entity.type
_entity.pdbx_description
1 polymer ?
#
loop_
_entity_poly.entity_id
_entity_poly.type
_entity_poly.pdbx_seq_one_letter_code
_entity_poly.pdbx_strand_id
1 'polypeptide(L)' 'MFLKTESFEHNGVTVTLSELSALQRIEHLALMKRQAEQAESD' A
#
# COMPACT_ATOMS: atom_id res chain seq x y z
N MET A 1 0.36 19.14 -1.92
CA MET A 1 0.71 18.11 -0.91
C MET A 1 1.70 17.18 -1.58
N PHE A 2 2.99 17.26 -1.24
CA PHE A 2 4.02 16.39 -1.82
C PHE A 2 4.09 15.12 -0.98
N LEU A 3 3.78 13.98 -1.60
CA LEU A 3 4.05 12.68 -1.00
C LEU A 3 5.57 12.48 -1.05
N LYS A 4 6.21 12.14 0.08
CA LYS A 4 7.65 11.88 0.07
C LYS A 4 7.93 10.63 -0.76
N THR A 5 8.99 10.69 -1.56
CA THR A 5 9.46 9.57 -2.36
C THR A 5 10.89 9.27 -1.97
N GLU A 6 11.19 8.01 -1.68
CA GLU A 6 12.50 7.55 -1.22
C GLU A 6 12.92 6.34 -2.05
N SER A 7 14.19 6.28 -2.45
CA SER A 7 14.73 5.11 -3.14
C SER A 7 15.09 4.03 -2.12
N PHE A 8 14.62 2.82 -2.35
CA PHE A 8 14.81 1.68 -1.47
C PHE A 8 15.32 0.50 -2.29
N GLU A 9 16.39 -0.16 -1.86
CA GLU A 9 16.91 -1.35 -2.53
C GLU A 9 16.41 -2.61 -1.82
N HIS A 10 15.72 -3.48 -2.55
CA HIS A 10 15.20 -4.74 -2.03
C HIS A 10 15.55 -5.88 -2.97
N ASN A 11 16.23 -6.91 -2.47
CA ASN A 11 16.70 -8.06 -3.25
C ASN A 11 17.50 -7.66 -4.51
N GLY A 12 18.31 -6.60 -4.42
CA GLY A 12 19.10 -6.07 -5.55
C GLY A 12 18.27 -5.28 -6.59
N VAL A 13 16.99 -5.02 -6.33
CA VAL A 13 16.12 -4.18 -7.17
C VAL A 13 15.83 -2.88 -6.44
N THR A 14 16.12 -1.76 -7.09
CA THR A 14 15.75 -0.43 -6.57
C THR A 14 14.27 -0.17 -6.85
N VAL A 15 13.50 0.07 -5.80
CA VAL A 15 12.09 0.46 -5.83
C VAL A 15 11.93 1.83 -5.18
N THR A 16 10.99 2.62 -5.69
CA THR A 16 10.69 3.95 -5.12
C THR A 16 9.52 3.82 -4.16
N LEU A 17 9.78 3.99 -2.87
CA LEU A 17 8.74 4.07 -1.85
C LEU A 17 8.09 5.45 -1.93
N SER A 18 6.77 5.49 -2.00
CA SER A 18 6.00 6.73 -1.97
C SER A 18 5.10 6.71 -0.74
N GLU A 19 5.04 7.81 0.01
CA GLU A 19 4.06 7.94 1.09
C GLU A 19 2.64 7.84 0.52
N LEU A 20 1.76 7.05 1.15
CA LEU A 20 0.35 7.00 0.76
C LEU A 20 -0.38 8.25 1.24
N SER A 21 -1.10 8.90 0.34
CA SER A 21 -2.06 9.96 0.70
C SER A 21 -3.17 9.42 1.60
N ALA A 22 -3.86 10.32 2.30
CA ALA A 22 -4.98 9.94 3.17
C ALA A 22 -6.07 9.16 2.41
N LEU A 23 -6.38 9.55 1.16
CA LEU A 23 -7.35 8.84 0.31
C LEU A 23 -6.86 7.44 -0.06
N GLN A 24 -5.61 7.31 -0.51
CA GLN A 24 -5.03 6.00 -0.84
C GLN A 24 -4.98 5.06 0.37
N ARG A 25 -4.74 5.59 1.58
CA ARG A 25 -4.82 4.80 2.81
C ARG A 25 -6.23 4.27 3.07
N ILE A 26 -7.26 5.09 2.86
CA ILE A 26 -8.66 4.67 3.03
C ILE A 26 -9.02 3.58 2.01
N GLU A 27 -8.64 3.74 0.74
CA GLU A 27 -8.86 2.72 -0.29
C GLU A 27 -8.15 1.40 0.04
N HIS A 28 -6.90 1.47 0.50
CA HIS A 28 -6.14 0.29 0.92
C HIS A 28 -6.82 -0.43 2.08
N LEU A 29 -7.27 0.29 3.12
CA LEU A 29 -8.01 -0.29 4.24
C LEU A 29 -9.32 -0.96 3.78
N ALA A 30 -10.05 -0.34 2.85
CA ALA A 30 -11.27 -0.92 2.29
C ALA A 30 -10.99 -2.19 1.47
N LEU A 31 -9.86 -2.26 0.79
CA LEU A 31 -9.42 -3.44 0.05
C LEU A 31 -8.98 -4.57 1.00
N MET A 32 -8.23 -4.26 2.06
CA MET A 32 -7.85 -5.24 3.09
C MET A 32 -9.07 -5.85 3.78
N LYS A 33 -10.07 -5.02 4.12
CA LYS A 33 -11.34 -5.48 4.72
C LYS A 33 -12.06 -6.48 3.81
N ARG A 34 -12.15 -6.18 2.51
CA ARG A 34 -12.76 -7.09 1.52
C ARG A 34 -12.00 -8.40 1.35
N GLN A 35 -10.66 -8.37 1.39
CA GLN A 35 -9.85 -9.59 1.32
C GLN A 35 -10.03 -10.46 2.55
N ALA A 36 -10.08 -9.86 3.75
CA ALA A 36 -10.35 -10.58 4.98
C ALA A 36 -11.74 -11.25 4.94
N GLU A 37 -12.77 -10.51 4.51
CA GLU A 37 -14.14 -11.04 4.37
C GLU A 37 -14.23 -12.19 3.34
N GLN A 38 -13.46 -12.12 2.24
CA GLN A 38 -13.36 -13.22 1.25
C GLN A 38 -12.63 -14.43 1.81
N ALA A 39 -11.52 -14.22 2.54
CA ALA A 39 -10.74 -15.31 3.14
C ALA A 39 -11.48 -16.01 4.30
N GLU A 40 -12.45 -15.35 4.94
CA GLU A 40 -13.33 -15.97 5.94
C GLU A 40 -14.50 -16.76 5.32
N SER A 41 -14.74 -16.61 4.01
CA SER A 41 -15.84 -17.27 3.29
C SER A 41 -15.41 -18.50 2.47
N ASP A 42 -14.10 -18.81 2.42
CA ASP A 42 -13.50 -20.05 1.88
C ASP A 42 -13.23 -21.07 2.99
#